data_AF-A0A8J7MSU6-F1
#
_entry.id   AF-A0A8J7MSU6-F1
#
_cell.length_a   1.000
_cell.length_b   1.000
_cell.length_c   1.000
_cell.angle_alpha   90.00
_cell.angle_beta   90.00
_cell.angle_gamma   90.00
#
_symmetry.space_group_name_H-M   'P 1'
#
loop_
_entity.id
_entity.type
_entity.pdbx_description
1 polymer ?
#
loop_
_entity_poly.entity_id
_entity_poly.type
_entity_poly.pdbx_seq_one_letter_code
_entity_poly.pdbx_strand_id
1 'polypeptide(L)'
;MTVEALERALTAAGFSGVEQVDGVVYARLTAADGEFTARPLGQGCELALCRSVRAADWQMAEWALHHPDAPLDLWQGETRLRLVVMPDGAALARWAALAEAFVLASTRWRKGQRDRGEGW
;
A
#
# COMPACT_ATOMS: atom_id res chain seq x y z
N MET A 1 2.10 -18.94 7.67
CA MET A 1 3.04 -18.95 6.51
C MET A 1 4.40 -18.43 6.98
N THR A 2 5.52 -18.85 6.38
CA THR A 2 6.86 -18.32 6.75
C THR A 2 7.22 -17.06 5.95
N VAL A 3 8.17 -16.27 6.45
CA VAL A 3 8.64 -15.06 5.77
C VAL A 3 9.31 -15.38 4.43
N GLU A 4 10.03 -16.49 4.33
CA GLU A 4 10.71 -16.95 3.11
C GLU A 4 9.70 -17.42 2.06
N ALA A 5 8.58 -18.02 2.49
CA ALA A 5 7.50 -18.38 1.59
C ALA A 5 6.81 -17.13 1.01
N LEU A 6 6.66 -16.08 1.83
CA LEU A 6 6.09 -14.80 1.41
C LEU A 6 7.03 -14.06 0.45
N GLU A 7 8.32 -14.00 0.74
CA GLU A 7 9.34 -13.43 -0.16
C GLU A 7 9.28 -14.09 -1.54
N ARG A 8 9.30 -15.43 -1.60
CA ARG A 8 9.19 -16.17 -2.86
C ARG A 8 7.90 -15.87 -3.61
N ALA A 9 6.77 -15.74 -2.90
CA ALA A 9 5.49 -15.41 -3.52
C ALA A 9 5.50 -14.01 -4.15
N LEU A 10 6.09 -13.02 -3.46
CA LEU A 10 6.22 -11.66 -3.98
C LEU A 10 7.15 -11.59 -5.19
N THR A 11 8.29 -12.28 -5.14
CA THR A 11 9.22 -12.39 -6.28
C THR A 11 8.55 -13.07 -7.47
N ALA A 12 7.81 -14.16 -7.26
CA ALA A 12 7.08 -14.86 -8.31
C ALA A 12 5.94 -14.02 -8.91
N ALA A 13 5.34 -13.12 -8.13
CA ALA A 13 4.36 -12.15 -8.59
C ALA A 13 4.98 -10.98 -9.37
N GLY A 14 6.31 -10.90 -9.46
CA GLY A 14 7.03 -9.90 -10.26
C GLY A 14 7.31 -8.59 -9.52
N PHE A 15 7.12 -8.54 -8.20
CA PHE A 15 7.57 -7.37 -7.42
C PHE A 15 9.10 -7.28 -7.41
N SER A 16 9.62 -6.06 -7.32
CA SER A 16 11.06 -5.79 -7.33
C SER A 16 11.56 -5.35 -5.97
N GLY A 17 12.88 -5.42 -5.73
CA GLY A 17 13.49 -5.01 -4.46
C GLY A 17 12.92 -5.77 -3.26
N VAL A 18 12.68 -7.08 -3.43
CA VAL A 18 12.10 -7.93 -2.39
C VAL A 18 13.20 -8.28 -1.39
N GLU A 19 13.07 -7.80 -0.16
CA GLU A 19 14.09 -7.94 0.88
C GLU A 19 13.46 -8.28 2.24
N GLN A 20 14.15 -9.12 3.04
CA GLN A 20 13.69 -9.47 4.38
C GLN A 20 14.44 -8.69 5.45
N VAL A 21 13.69 -8.09 6.39
CA VAL A 21 14.24 -7.40 7.57
C VAL A 21 13.36 -7.70 8.78
N ASP A 22 13.93 -8.27 9.84
CA ASP A 22 13.25 -8.54 11.13
C ASP A 22 11.87 -9.23 11.01
N GLY A 23 11.76 -10.20 10.09
CA GLY A 23 10.53 -10.97 9.86
C GLY A 23 9.46 -10.25 9.02
N VAL A 24 9.80 -9.10 8.43
CA VAL A 24 8.98 -8.34 7.48
C VAL A 24 9.63 -8.40 6.11
N VAL A 25 8.82 -8.56 5.05
CA VAL A 25 9.31 -8.44 3.67
C VAL A 25 9.01 -7.03 3.16
N TYR A 26 10.00 -6.36 2.61
CA TYR A 26 9.89 -5.10 1.89
C TYR A 26 9.87 -5.40 0.40
N ALA A 27 9.05 -4.70 -0.37
CA ALA A 27 8.97 -4.86 -1.81
C ALA A 27 8.51 -3.57 -2.49
N ARG A 28 8.87 -3.38 -3.75
CA ARG A 28 8.50 -2.22 -4.56
C ARG A 28 7.42 -2.56 -5.57
N LEU A 29 6.50 -1.62 -5.75
CA LEU A 29 5.55 -1.65 -6.87
C LEU A 29 6.31 -1.58 -8.20
N THR A 30 5.79 -2.24 -9.23
CA THR A 30 6.44 -2.32 -10.54
C THR A 30 6.26 -1.05 -11.36
N ALA A 31 5.09 -0.38 -11.27
CA ALA A 31 4.77 0.79 -12.07
C ALA A 31 4.90 2.14 -11.34
N ALA A 32 5.24 2.14 -10.05
CA ALA A 32 5.29 3.37 -9.25
C ALA A 32 6.39 3.30 -8.17
N ASP A 33 6.98 4.45 -7.84
CA ASP A 33 7.89 4.62 -6.69
C ASP A 33 7.12 4.47 -5.36
N GLY A 34 6.74 3.25 -5.02
CA GLY A 34 6.08 2.88 -3.79
C GLY A 34 6.68 1.60 -3.21
N GLU A 35 7.27 1.70 -2.03
CA GLU A 35 7.69 0.56 -1.23
C GLU A 35 6.55 0.19 -0.27
N PHE A 36 6.25 -1.11 -0.18
CA PHE A 36 5.29 -1.64 0.76
C PHE A 36 5.91 -2.73 1.61
N THR A 37 5.32 -2.96 2.77
CA THR A 37 5.69 -4.05 3.67
C THR A 37 4.68 -5.19 3.55
N ALA A 38 5.17 -6.42 3.62
CA ALA A 38 4.39 -7.63 3.72
C ALA A 38 4.78 -8.40 4.99
N ARG A 39 3.80 -8.63 5.88
CA ARG A 39 4.00 -9.38 7.12
C ARG A 39 3.28 -10.72 7.05
N PRO A 40 3.96 -11.84 7.32
CA PRO A 40 3.28 -13.13 7.39
C PRO A 40 2.31 -13.14 8.58
N LEU A 41 1.11 -13.68 8.36
CA LEU A 41 0.14 -13.95 9.41
C LEU A 41 -0.06 -15.46 9.59
N GLY A 42 -0.85 -15.85 10.59
CA GLY A 42 -1.26 -17.25 10.79
C GLY A 42 -1.89 -17.83 9.53
N GLN A 43 -2.74 -17.03 8.86
CA GLN A 43 -3.27 -17.28 7.52
C GLN A 43 -3.09 -16.02 6.65
N GLY A 44 -2.58 -16.18 5.43
CA GLY A 44 -2.29 -15.08 4.53
C GLY A 44 -1.13 -14.17 4.98
N CYS A 45 -1.09 -12.96 4.44
CA CYS A 45 -0.19 -11.89 4.82
C CYS A 45 -0.93 -10.55 4.93
N GLU A 46 -0.41 -9.67 5.76
CA GLU A 46 -0.75 -8.26 5.77
C GLU A 46 0.17 -7.51 4.80
N LEU A 47 -0.42 -6.79 3.86
CA LEU A 47 0.26 -5.85 2.97
C LEU A 47 -0.06 -4.43 3.41
N ALA A 48 0.94 -3.57 3.50
CA ALA A 48 0.78 -2.19 3.92
C ALA A 48 1.67 -1.24 3.12
N LEU A 49 1.08 -0.16 2.61
CA LEU A 49 1.76 0.92 1.89
C LEU A 49 1.44 2.24 2.57
N CYS A 50 2.47 2.93 3.08
CA CYS A 50 2.35 4.24 3.69
C CYS A 50 2.69 5.35 2.69
N ARG A 51 2.01 6.49 2.81
CA ARG A 51 2.27 7.68 2.00
C ARG A 51 2.31 8.90 2.90
N SER A 52 3.37 9.69 2.77
CA SER A 52 3.59 10.95 3.50
C SER A 52 2.63 12.06 3.04
N VAL A 53 1.35 11.84 3.28
CA VAL A 53 0.24 12.75 3.11
C VAL A 53 -0.77 12.35 4.18
N ARG A 54 -1.33 13.34 4.88
CA ARG A 54 -2.45 13.10 5.79
C ARG A 54 -3.73 13.41 5.03
N ALA A 55 -4.42 12.37 4.58
CA ALA A 55 -5.72 12.51 3.92
C ALA A 55 -6.76 13.06 4.91
N ALA A 56 -7.62 13.94 4.43
CA ALA A 56 -8.78 14.39 5.18
C ALA A 56 -9.89 13.32 5.15
N ASP A 57 -10.80 13.35 6.12
CA ASP A 57 -11.88 12.37 6.23
C ASP A 57 -12.72 12.23 4.96
N TRP A 58 -13.00 13.35 4.27
CA TRP A 58 -13.76 13.34 3.02
C TRP A 58 -12.99 12.68 1.85
N GLN A 59 -11.65 12.77 1.84
CA GLN A 59 -10.80 12.10 0.85
C GLN A 59 -10.77 10.59 1.08
N MET A 60 -10.72 10.17 2.35
CA MET A 60 -10.81 8.76 2.73
C MET A 60 -12.21 8.19 2.44
N ALA A 61 -13.27 8.98 2.64
CA ALA A 61 -14.63 8.59 2.30
C ALA A 61 -14.82 8.46 0.78
N GLU A 62 -14.33 9.41 0.00
CA GLU A 62 -14.34 9.34 -1.48
C GLU A 62 -13.59 8.09 -1.98
N TRP A 63 -12.40 7.83 -1.42
CA TRP A 63 -11.66 6.60 -1.72
C TRP A 63 -12.49 5.35 -1.43
N ALA A 64 -13.13 5.27 -0.27
CA ALA A 64 -13.92 4.11 0.14
C ALA A 64 -15.15 3.85 -0.77
N LEU A 65 -15.72 4.89 -1.39
CA LEU A 65 -16.79 4.73 -2.37
C LEU A 65 -16.32 4.02 -3.64
N HIS A 66 -15.09 4.27 -4.07
CA HIS A 66 -14.49 3.67 -5.27
C HIS A 66 -13.76 2.36 -5.00
N HIS A 67 -13.27 2.17 -3.77
CA HIS A 67 -12.47 1.02 -3.35
C HIS A 67 -12.95 0.49 -1.99
N PRO A 68 -14.18 -0.05 -1.90
CA PRO A 68 -14.77 -0.48 -0.63
C PRO A 68 -13.97 -1.56 0.09
N ASP A 69 -13.23 -2.37 -0.67
CA ASP A 69 -12.42 -3.47 -0.14
C ASP A 69 -10.97 -3.04 0.17
N ALA A 70 -10.64 -1.75 0.10
CA ALA A 70 -9.29 -1.22 0.25
C ALA A 70 -9.23 -0.12 1.31
N PRO A 71 -9.50 -0.43 2.59
CA PRO A 71 -9.58 0.59 3.62
C PRO A 71 -8.26 1.34 3.79
N LEU A 72 -8.39 2.64 4.05
CA LEU A 72 -7.28 3.50 4.45
C LEU A 72 -7.37 3.77 5.95
N ASP A 73 -6.22 3.88 6.60
CA ASP A 73 -6.12 4.41 7.96
C ASP A 73 -5.00 5.45 8.08
N LEU A 74 -4.90 6.08 9.25
CA LEU A 74 -3.78 6.95 9.59
C LEU A 74 -2.80 6.19 10.48
N TRP A 75 -1.54 6.13 10.05
CA TRP A 75 -0.45 5.49 10.78
C TRP A 75 0.73 6.45 10.89
N GLN A 76 1.14 6.79 12.11
CA GLN A 76 2.26 7.72 12.35
C GLN A 76 2.10 9.08 11.63
N GLY A 77 0.86 9.55 11.45
CA GLY A 77 0.57 10.80 10.74
C GLY A 77 0.54 10.68 9.21
N GLU A 78 0.79 9.49 8.67
CA GLU A 78 0.72 9.17 7.24
C GLU A 78 -0.57 8.43 6.90
N THR A 79 -1.05 8.57 5.66
CA THR A 79 -2.15 7.76 5.16
C THR A 79 -1.59 6.41 4.73
N ARG A 80 -2.24 5.33 5.15
CA ARG A 80 -1.80 3.97 4.89
C ARG A 80 -2.92 3.16 4.24
N LEU A 81 -2.60 2.50 3.14
CA LEU A 81 -3.40 1.43 2.57
C LEU A 81 -2.96 0.11 3.22
N ARG A 82 -3.91 -0.66 3.75
CA ARG A 82 -3.62 -1.92 4.45
C ARG A 82 -4.62 -3.00 4.04
N LEU A 83 -4.11 -4.17 3.67
CA LEU A 83 -4.92 -5.34 3.30
C LEU A 83 -4.38 -6.63 3.89
N VAL A 84 -5.28 -7.53 4.25
CA VAL A 84 -4.93 -8.92 4.56
C VAL A 84 -5.38 -9.79 3.39
N VAL A 85 -4.45 -10.51 2.78
CA VAL A 85 -4.70 -11.31 1.58
C VAL A 85 -4.03 -12.67 1.68
N MET A 86 -4.51 -13.63 0.88
CA MET A 86 -3.70 -14.79 0.54
C MET A 86 -2.65 -14.36 -0.48
N PRO A 87 -1.37 -14.74 -0.35
CA PRO A 87 -0.33 -14.32 -1.29
C PRO A 87 -0.31 -15.19 -2.54
N ASP A 88 -1.48 -15.40 -3.14
CA ASP A 88 -1.60 -15.99 -4.47
C ASP A 88 -1.47 -14.90 -5.55
N GLY A 89 -1.23 -15.32 -6.79
CA GLY A 89 -0.98 -14.39 -7.89
C GLY A 89 -2.13 -13.41 -8.16
N ALA A 90 -3.38 -13.83 -7.97
CA ALA A 90 -4.54 -12.99 -8.23
C ALA A 90 -4.70 -11.90 -7.16
N ALA A 91 -4.55 -12.26 -5.90
CA ALA A 91 -4.60 -11.32 -4.79
C ALA A 91 -3.43 -10.34 -4.81
N LEU A 92 -2.23 -10.81 -5.17
CA LEU A 92 -1.04 -9.96 -5.31
C LEU A 92 -1.15 -8.99 -6.50
N ALA A 93 -1.71 -9.43 -7.62
CA ALA A 93 -2.02 -8.53 -8.74
C ALA A 93 -3.07 -7.47 -8.36
N ARG A 94 -4.09 -7.86 -7.60
CA ARG A 94 -5.10 -6.92 -7.08
C ARG A 94 -4.47 -5.90 -6.13
N TRP A 95 -3.57 -6.34 -5.25
CA TRP A 95 -2.80 -5.45 -4.38
C TRP A 95 -2.03 -4.41 -5.20
N ALA A 96 -1.29 -4.82 -6.23
CA ALA A 96 -0.52 -3.91 -7.07
C ALA A 96 -1.41 -2.82 -7.69
N ALA A 97 -2.56 -3.19 -8.27
CA ALA A 97 -3.50 -2.24 -8.87
C ALA A 97 -4.08 -1.24 -7.84
N LEU A 98 -4.44 -1.71 -6.64
CA LEU A 98 -4.95 -0.85 -5.57
C LEU A 98 -3.87 0.09 -5.03
N ALA A 99 -2.65 -0.42 -4.87
CA ALA A 99 -1.51 0.35 -4.40
C ALA A 99 -1.12 1.46 -5.39
N GLU A 100 -1.16 1.19 -6.69
CA GLU A 100 -0.96 2.19 -7.74
C GLU A 100 -2.05 3.27 -7.74
N ALA A 101 -3.32 2.88 -7.61
CA ALA A 101 -4.43 3.82 -7.46
C ALA A 101 -4.24 4.71 -6.22
N PHE A 102 -3.77 4.13 -5.11
CA PHE A 102 -3.51 4.85 -3.87
C PHE A 102 -2.32 5.81 -3.98
N VAL A 103 -1.26 5.43 -4.69
CA VAL A 103 -0.12 6.31 -5.03
C VAL A 103 -0.61 7.54 -5.80
N LEU A 104 -1.47 7.33 -6.79
CA LEU A 104 -2.03 8.40 -7.62
C LEU A 104 -2.93 9.34 -6.81
N ALA A 105 -3.85 8.78 -6.00
CA ALA A 105 -4.70 9.54 -5.11
C ALA A 105 -3.88 10.40 -4.13
N SER A 106 -2.89 9.79 -3.49
CA SER A 106 -1.98 10.47 -2.54
C SER A 106 -1.21 11.63 -3.18
N THR A 107 -0.79 11.46 -4.44
CA THR A 107 -0.08 12.50 -5.20
C THR A 107 -1.00 13.69 -5.49
N ARG A 108 -2.27 13.42 -5.87
CA ARG A 108 -3.29 14.46 -6.09
C ARG A 108 -3.62 15.22 -4.82
N TRP A 109 -3.81 14.51 -3.70
CA TRP A 109 -4.08 15.12 -2.40
C TRP A 109 -2.94 16.03 -1.94
N ARG A 110 -1.69 15.55 -2.07
CA ARG A 110 -0.50 16.34 -1.72
C ARG A 110 -0.39 17.62 -2.55
N LYS A 111 -0.68 17.54 -3.86
CA LYS A 111 -0.70 18.72 -4.72
C LYS A 111 -1.76 19.73 -4.26
N GLY A 112 -3.00 19.28 -4.02
CA GLY A 112 -4.07 20.15 -3.54
C GLY A 112 -3.83 20.76 -2.16
N GLN A 113 -3.02 20.13 -1.30
CA GLN A 113 -2.60 20.69 -0.02
C GLN A 113 -1.57 21.82 -0.20
N ARG A 114 -0.62 21.70 -1.13
CA ARG A 114 0.35 22.76 -1.45
C ARG A 114 -0.33 23.98 -2.06
N ASP A 115 -1.21 23.76 -3.03
CA ASP A 115 -1.95 24.85 -3.70
C ASP A 115 -2.79 25.68 -2.71
N ARG A 116 -3.26 25.07 -1.60
CA ARG A 116 -3.97 25.78 -0.52
C ARG A 116 -3.06 26.47 0.50
N GLY A 117 -1.79 26.04 0.60
CA GLY A 117 -0.81 26.59 1.52
C GLY A 117 0.02 27.74 0.95
N GLU A 118 0.12 27.85 -0.38
CA GLU A 118 0.92 28.88 -1.09
C GLU A 118 0.15 30.20 -1.37
N GLY A 119 -1.03 30.39 -0.77
CA GLY A 119 -1.82 31.62 -0.89
C GLY A 119 -1.87 32.41 0.42
N TRP A 120 -0.76 33.03 0.83
CA TRP A 120 -0.72 34.09 1.84
C TRP A 120 0.33 35.13 1.50
#